data_AF-A0A8T4MZZ9-F1
#
_entry.id   AF-A0A8T4MZZ9-F1
#
_cell.length_a   1.000
_cell.length_b   1.000
_cell.length_c   1.000
_cell.angle_alpha   90.00
_cell.angle_beta   90.00
_cell.angle_gamma   90.00
#
_symmetry.space_group_name_H-M   'P 1'
#
loop_
_entity.id
_entity.type
_entity.pdbx_description
1 polymer ?
#
loop_
_entity_poly.entity_id
_entity_poly.type
_entity_poly.pdbx_seq_one_letter_code
_entity_poly.pdbx_strand_id
1 'polypeptide(L)'
;MTISMVLIIIAALIAFIWVLMEFRRLRHKIFAVFLIMLIMFFYFSFTYALKEKGLDLKTLPGVIEASKLYYSWMVSLFHNSVAITSNAIKMDWGITNSTAR
;
A
#
# COMPACT_ATOMS: atom_id res chain seq x y z
N MET A 1 21.12 -12.84 -9.45
CA MET A 1 20.58 -11.82 -8.51
C MET A 1 21.75 -10.98 -8.04
N THR A 2 21.70 -9.66 -8.14
CA THR A 2 22.82 -8.76 -7.83
C THR A 2 22.87 -8.47 -6.32
N ILE A 3 24.09 -8.30 -5.79
CA ILE A 3 24.36 -8.00 -4.36
C ILE A 3 23.55 -6.77 -3.89
N SER A 4 23.34 -5.79 -4.77
CA SER A 4 22.58 -4.56 -4.47
C SER A 4 21.10 -4.80 -4.19
N MET A 5 20.44 -5.72 -4.92
CA MET A 5 19.04 -6.08 -4.64
C MET A 5 18.92 -6.80 -3.30
N VAL A 6 19.90 -7.64 -2.97
CA VAL A 6 19.94 -8.35 -1.68
C VAL A 6 20.07 -7.34 -0.53
N LEU A 7 20.87 -6.30 -0.68
CA LEU A 7 21.02 -5.24 0.34
C LEU A 7 19.75 -4.43 0.57
N ILE A 8 19.00 -4.10 -0.49
CA ILE A 8 17.73 -3.36 -0.37
C ILE A 8 16.66 -4.21 0.33
N ILE A 9 16.59 -5.49 -0.02
CA ILE A 9 15.66 -6.44 0.62
C ILE A 9 16.03 -6.64 2.10
N ILE A 10 17.32 -6.74 2.42
CA ILE A 10 17.81 -6.84 3.80
C ILE A 10 17.48 -5.56 4.59
N ALA A 11 17.68 -4.37 4.01
CA ALA A 11 17.35 -3.11 4.67
C ALA A 11 15.84 -2.99 4.95
N ALA A 12 15.00 -3.38 4.00
CA ALA A 12 13.55 -3.42 4.18
C ALA A 12 13.13 -4.42 5.27
N LEU A 13 13.76 -5.61 5.31
CA LEU A 13 13.54 -6.61 6.35
C LEU A 13 13.98 -6.13 7.73
N ILE A 14 15.13 -5.44 7.84
CA ILE A 14 15.61 -4.88 9.10
C ILE A 14 14.66 -3.81 9.62
N ALA A 15 14.25 -2.86 8.76
CA ALA A 15 13.29 -1.82 9.12
C ALA A 15 11.96 -2.44 9.58
N PHE A 16 11.51 -3.48 8.89
CA PHE A 16 10.30 -4.22 9.22
C PHE A 16 10.39 -4.97 10.56
N ILE A 17 11.51 -5.65 10.83
CA ILE A 17 11.76 -6.33 12.11
C ILE A 17 11.90 -5.33 13.25
N TRP A 18 12.52 -4.17 13.01
CA TRP A 18 12.63 -3.09 13.99
C TRP A 18 11.25 -2.52 14.36
N VAL A 19 10.41 -2.25 13.35
CA VAL A 19 9.00 -1.88 13.56
C VAL A 19 8.26 -2.99 14.30
N LEU A 20 8.52 -4.27 14.05
CA LEU A 20 7.90 -5.36 14.81
C LEU A 20 8.32 -5.41 16.30
N MET A 21 9.58 -5.08 16.60
CA MET A 21 10.12 -5.10 17.97
C MET A 21 9.55 -3.98 18.85
N GLU A 22 9.27 -2.81 18.28
CA GLU A 22 8.71 -1.67 19.02
C GLU A 22 7.25 -1.94 19.51
N PHE A 23 6.55 -2.93 18.95
CA PHE A 23 5.12 -3.20 19.21
C PHE A 23 4.88 -4.24 20.32
N ARG A 24 5.86 -4.51 21.19
CA ARG A 24 5.95 -5.71 22.03
C ARG A 24 4.98 -5.87 23.20
N ARG A 25 4.03 -4.97 23.43
CA ARG A 25 3.30 -4.97 24.72
C ARG A 25 2.05 -5.88 24.76
N LEU A 26 1.16 -5.94 23.77
CA LEU A 26 -0.07 -6.78 23.87
C LEU A 26 -0.71 -7.24 22.53
N ARG A 27 -0.16 -6.94 21.33
CA ARG A 27 -0.88 -7.10 20.04
C ARG A 27 -0.25 -8.06 19.01
N HIS A 28 0.62 -8.97 19.42
CA HIS A 28 1.48 -9.74 18.51
C HIS A 28 0.77 -10.54 17.41
N LYS A 29 -0.36 -11.20 17.72
CA LYS A 29 -1.06 -12.07 16.74
C LYS A 29 -1.83 -11.26 15.70
N ILE A 30 -2.60 -10.25 16.13
CA ILE A 30 -3.38 -9.39 15.23
C ILE A 30 -2.44 -8.55 14.36
N PHE A 31 -1.36 -8.04 14.95
CA PHE A 31 -0.39 -7.24 14.21
C PHE A 31 0.36 -8.08 13.17
N ALA A 32 0.79 -9.30 13.51
CA ALA A 32 1.43 -10.19 12.54
C ALA A 32 0.51 -10.53 11.36
N VAL A 33 -0.77 -10.85 11.63
CA VAL A 33 -1.77 -11.12 10.58
C VAL A 33 -2.01 -9.89 9.71
N PHE A 34 -2.18 -8.71 10.33
CA PHE A 34 -2.28 -7.45 9.61
C PHE A 34 -1.07 -7.20 8.72
N LEU A 35 0.13 -7.49 9.22
CA LEU A 35 1.38 -7.22 8.52
C LEU A 35 1.61 -8.19 7.34
N ILE A 36 1.23 -9.46 7.50
CA ILE A 36 1.20 -10.42 6.39
C ILE A 36 0.23 -9.95 5.30
N MET A 37 -1.00 -9.56 5.68
CA MET A 37 -1.96 -9.00 4.72
C MET A 37 -1.43 -7.74 4.05
N LEU A 38 -0.73 -6.88 4.80
CA LEU A 38 -0.15 -5.65 4.28
C LEU A 38 0.96 -5.93 3.26
N ILE A 39 1.85 -6.89 3.54
CA ILE A 39 2.86 -7.33 2.56
C ILE A 39 2.20 -7.92 1.32
N MET A 40 1.21 -8.79 1.49
CA MET A 40 0.48 -9.38 0.37
C MET A 40 -0.20 -8.29 -0.47
N PHE A 41 -0.86 -7.33 0.17
CA PHE A 41 -1.46 -6.18 -0.49
C PHE A 41 -0.42 -5.41 -1.32
N PHE A 42 0.72 -5.05 -0.73
CA PHE A 42 1.79 -4.34 -1.44
C PHE A 42 2.38 -5.13 -2.62
N TYR A 43 2.49 -6.45 -2.50
CA TYR A 43 2.98 -7.29 -3.58
C TYR A 43 1.99 -7.37 -4.75
N PHE A 44 0.71 -7.64 -4.45
CA PHE A 44 -0.33 -7.71 -5.48
C PHE A 44 -0.57 -6.35 -6.14
N SER A 45 -0.55 -5.26 -5.38
CA SER A 45 -0.68 -3.91 -5.93
C SER A 45 0.50 -3.56 -6.83
N PHE A 46 1.73 -3.88 -6.43
CA PHE A 46 2.93 -3.60 -7.22
C PHE A 46 2.90 -4.34 -8.55
N THR A 47 2.58 -5.64 -8.52
CA THR A 47 2.46 -6.45 -9.74
C THR A 47 1.32 -5.99 -10.64
N TYR A 48 0.18 -5.59 -10.08
CA TYR A 48 -0.95 -5.04 -10.84
C TYR A 48 -0.62 -3.68 -11.48
N ALA A 49 -0.06 -2.75 -10.71
CA ALA A 49 0.24 -1.39 -11.17
C ALA A 49 1.30 -1.34 -12.28
N LEU A 50 2.23 -2.31 -12.28
CA LEU A 50 3.30 -2.42 -13.27
C LEU A 50 2.98 -3.38 -14.41
N LYS A 51 1.81 -4.04 -14.36
CA LYS A 51 1.36 -4.94 -15.42
C LYS A 51 1.34 -4.17 -16.74
N GLU A 52 1.81 -4.81 -17.82
CA GLU A 52 1.82 -4.25 -19.18
C GLU A 52 2.78 -3.06 -19.42
N LYS A 53 3.62 -2.70 -18.45
CA LYS A 53 4.61 -1.60 -18.59
C LYS A 53 5.96 -2.02 -19.19
N GLY A 54 6.18 -3.32 -19.41
CA GLY A 54 7.39 -3.83 -20.08
C GLY A 54 8.71 -3.50 -19.37
N LEU A 55 8.67 -3.16 -18.08
CA LEU A 55 9.82 -2.68 -17.33
C LEU A 55 10.79 -3.82 -16.99
N ASP A 56 12.07 -3.64 -17.29
CA ASP A 56 13.11 -4.56 -16.84
C ASP A 56 13.61 -4.19 -15.44
N LEU A 57 13.00 -4.84 -14.44
CA LEU A 57 13.35 -4.69 -13.02
C LEU A 57 14.77 -5.16 -12.68
N LYS A 58 15.51 -5.81 -13.60
CA LYS A 58 16.90 -6.21 -13.38
C LYS A 58 17.89 -5.06 -13.62
N THR A 59 17.41 -3.96 -14.19
CA THR A 59 18.23 -2.77 -14.46
C THR A 59 17.93 -1.66 -13.47
N LEU A 60 18.95 -0.87 -13.12
CA LEU A 60 18.78 0.28 -12.24
C LEU A 60 17.75 1.30 -12.79
N PRO A 61 17.74 1.64 -14.10
CA PRO A 61 16.72 2.50 -14.68
C PRO A 61 15.31 1.91 -14.55
N GLY A 62 15.12 0.61 -14.82
CA GLY A 62 13.82 -0.04 -14.70
C GLY A 62 13.29 -0.08 -13.26
N VAL A 63 14.17 -0.22 -12.27
CA VAL A 63 13.79 -0.11 -10.85
C VAL A 63 13.36 1.31 -10.47
N ILE A 64 14.07 2.34 -10.95
CA ILE A 64 13.72 3.74 -10.70
C ILE A 64 12.37 4.08 -11.31
N GLU A 65 12.14 3.65 -12.55
CA GLU A 65 10.89 3.88 -13.28
C GLU A 65 9.72 3.14 -12.61
N ALA A 66 9.91 1.87 -12.25
CA ALA A 66 8.91 1.09 -11.52
C ALA A 66 8.55 1.73 -10.18
N SER A 67 9.54 2.24 -9.44
CA SER A 67 9.32 2.92 -8.16
C SER A 67 8.52 4.20 -8.33
N LYS A 68 8.83 5.02 -9.35
CA LYS A 68 8.06 6.25 -9.66
C LYS A 68 6.62 5.93 -10.04
N LEU A 69 6.43 4.94 -10.90
CA LEU A 69 5.09 4.54 -11.34
C LEU A 69 4.26 4.00 -10.17
N TYR A 70 4.85 3.13 -9.36
CA TYR A 70 4.19 2.56 -8.19
C TYR A 70 3.84 3.64 -7.15
N TYR A 71 4.77 4.57 -6.88
CA TYR A 71 4.52 5.71 -6.00
C TYR A 71 3.37 6.60 -6.52
N SER A 72 3.36 6.92 -7.81
CA SER A 72 2.29 7.70 -8.44
C SER A 72 0.93 7.01 -8.30
N TRP A 73 0.86 5.70 -8.53
CA TRP A 73 -0.35 4.91 -8.34
C TRP A 73 -0.82 4.93 -6.88
N MET A 74 0.10 4.80 -5.93
CA MET A 74 -0.20 4.88 -4.49
C MET A 74 -0.76 6.25 -4.07
N VAL A 75 -0.18 7.34 -4.56
CA VAL A 75 -0.67 8.70 -4.31
C VAL A 75 -2.07 8.89 -4.88
N SER A 76 -2.33 8.37 -6.09
CA SER A 76 -3.67 8.41 -6.69
C SER A 76 -4.70 7.66 -5.84
N LEU A 77 -4.37 6.46 -5.34
CA LEU A 77 -5.24 5.73 -4.43
C LEU A 77 -5.56 6.53 -3.16
N PHE A 78 -4.56 7.20 -2.58
CA PHE A 78 -4.76 8.01 -1.39
C PHE A 78 -5.69 9.21 -1.67
N HIS A 79 -5.46 9.94 -2.76
CA HIS A 79 -6.33 11.03 -3.19
C HIS A 79 -7.77 10.57 -3.43
N ASN A 80 -7.95 9.43 -4.11
CA ASN A 80 -9.27 8.85 -4.35
C ASN A 80 -9.96 8.45 -3.04
N SER A 81 -9.21 7.86 -2.10
CA SER A 81 -9.74 7.47 -0.79
C SER A 81 -10.20 8.68 0.02
N VAL A 82 -9.41 9.76 0.01
CA VAL A 82 -9.77 11.03 0.65
C VAL A 82 -10.99 11.66 -0.04
N ALA A 83 -11.04 11.66 -1.36
CA ALA A 83 -12.17 12.20 -2.13
C ALA A 83 -13.47 11.45 -1.82
N ILE A 84 -13.46 10.12 -1.86
CA ILE A 84 -14.61 9.28 -1.51
C ILE A 84 -15.04 9.53 -0.07
N THR A 85 -14.10 9.54 0.87
CA THR A 85 -14.40 9.76 2.29
C THR A 85 -14.97 11.17 2.53
N SER A 86 -14.40 12.19 1.90
CA SER A 86 -14.90 13.57 1.99
C SER A 86 -16.30 13.70 1.41
N ASN A 87 -16.56 13.07 0.26
CA ASN A 87 -17.89 13.05 -0.36
C ASN A 87 -18.91 12.33 0.52
N ALA A 88 -18.53 11.19 1.13
CA ALA A 88 -19.37 10.46 2.06
C ALA A 88 -19.70 11.29 3.31
N ILE A 89 -18.74 12.03 3.88
CA ILE A 89 -19.00 12.91 5.03
C ILE A 89 -19.95 14.05 4.67
N LYS A 90 -19.82 14.61 3.45
CA LYS A 90 -20.66 15.71 2.96
C LYS A 90 -22.04 15.27 2.49
N MET A 91 -22.27 13.96 2.33
CA MET A 91 -23.55 13.43 1.92
C MET A 91 -24.58 13.68 3.03
N ASP A 92 -25.74 14.19 2.66
CA ASP A 92 -26.88 14.26 3.57
C ASP A 92 -27.42 12.83 3.74
N TRP A 93 -27.09 12.22 4.88
CA TRP A 93 -27.58 10.89 5.27
C TRP A 93 -28.99 10.94 5.85
N GLY A 94 -29.65 12.11 5.85
CA GLY A 94 -31.01 12.28 6.30
C GLY A 94 -31.94 11.27 5.63
N ILE A 95 -32.65 10.51 6.45
CA ILE A 95 -33.78 9.71 5.98
C ILE A 95 -34.78 10.71 5.40
N THR A 96 -34.97 10.68 4.09
CA THR A 96 -36.16 11.28 3.48
C THR A 96 -37.34 10.49 4.02
N ASN A 97 -37.87 10.93 5.16
CA ASN A 97 -39.22 10.56 5.57
C ASN A 97 -40.12 11.18 4.52
N SER A 98 -40.37 10.44 3.43
CA SER A 98 -41.50 10.69 2.57
C SER A 98 -42.73 10.36 3.39
N THR A 99 -43.13 11.30 4.24
CA THR A 99 -44.48 11.33 4.76
C THR A 99 -45.37 11.55 3.54
N ALA A 100 -45.79 10.45 2.94
CA ALA A 100 -46.77 10.43 1.86
C ALA A 100 -48.01 11.16 2.36
N ARG A 101 -48.41 12.18 1.61
CA ARG A 101 -49.66 12.91 1.77
C ARG A 101 -50.85 12.00 1.53
#